data_AF-A0A9D5MHS2-F1
#
_entry.id   AF-A0A9D5MHS2-F1
#
_cell.length_a   1.000
_cell.length_b   1.000
_cell.length_c   1.000
_cell.angle_alpha   90.00
_cell.angle_beta   90.00
_cell.angle_gamma   90.00
#
_symmetry.space_group_name_H-M   'P 1'
#
loop_
_entity.id
_entity.type
_entity.pdbx_description
1 polymer ?
#
loop_
_entity_poly.entity_id
_entity_poly.type
_entity_poly.pdbx_seq_one_letter_code
_entity_poly.pdbx_strand_id
1 'polypeptide(L)'
;MNAVIANIGATPAGGTLRIQTDRIACFDRAMLEVFAKRGNITMEVLFPVGKSMMKVTIPAGIDTNNLLDNKGYCGFLNLLAIIGGEAATR
;
A
#
# COMPACT_ATOMS: atom_id res chain seq x y z
N MET A 1 -8.88 9.60 13.57
CA MET A 1 -8.64 8.23 13.10
C MET A 1 -8.04 8.30 11.70
N ASN A 2 -6.93 7.61 11.43
CA ASN A 2 -6.34 7.54 10.09
C ASN A 2 -7.26 6.71 9.17
N ALA A 3 -7.71 7.30 8.05
CA ALA A 3 -8.67 6.67 7.14
C ALA A 3 -8.15 5.34 6.54
N VAL A 4 -6.83 5.23 6.32
CA VAL A 4 -6.21 3.99 5.83
C VAL A 4 -6.36 2.86 6.85
N ILE A 5 -6.07 3.15 8.13
CA ILE A 5 -6.21 2.19 9.23
C ILE A 5 -7.67 1.74 9.38
N ALA A 6 -8.62 2.67 9.30
CA ALA A 6 -10.05 2.34 9.35
C ALA A 6 -10.48 1.42 8.19
N ASN A 7 -10.00 1.70 6.97
CA ASN A 7 -10.36 0.91 5.79
C ASN A 7 -9.69 -0.48 5.78
N ILE A 8 -8.46 -0.61 6.29
CA ILE A 8 -7.88 -1.94 6.58
C ILE A 8 -8.83 -2.69 7.54
N GLY A 9 -9.28 -2.00 8.59
CA GLY A 9 -10.31 -2.43 9.54
C GLY A 9 -11.62 -2.95 8.91
N ALA A 10 -12.09 -2.32 7.85
CA ALA A 10 -13.37 -2.63 7.21
C ALA A 10 -13.26 -3.65 6.06
N THR A 11 -12.05 -3.90 5.54
CA THR A 11 -11.87 -4.78 4.38
C THR A 11 -12.17 -6.25 4.74
N PRO A 12 -13.09 -6.94 4.05
CA PRO A 12 -13.39 -8.34 4.32
C PRO A 12 -12.17 -9.24 4.21
N ALA A 13 -12.15 -10.35 4.97
CA ALA A 13 -11.11 -11.37 4.86
C ALA A 13 -11.03 -11.91 3.43
N GLY A 14 -9.82 -12.06 2.89
CA GLY A 14 -9.58 -12.43 1.49
C GLY A 14 -9.85 -11.31 0.48
N GLY A 15 -10.31 -10.15 0.93
CA GLY A 15 -10.61 -9.00 0.08
C GLY A 15 -9.40 -8.16 -0.29
N THR A 16 -9.63 -7.22 -1.21
CA THR A 16 -8.62 -6.24 -1.64
C THR A 16 -9.02 -4.85 -1.18
N LEU A 17 -8.14 -4.19 -0.42
CA LEU A 17 -8.23 -2.77 -0.13
C LEU A 17 -7.55 -1.99 -1.26
N ARG A 18 -8.31 -1.19 -2.01
CA ARG A 18 -7.75 -0.28 -3.02
C ARG A 18 -7.64 1.14 -2.47
N ILE A 19 -6.41 1.66 -2.45
CA ILE A 19 -6.09 3.05 -2.13
C ILE A 19 -5.75 3.74 -3.45
N GLN A 20 -6.63 4.65 -3.88
CA GLN A 20 -6.41 5.47 -5.07
C GLN A 20 -6.19 6.92 -4.66
N THR A 21 -5.13 7.52 -5.18
CA THR A 21 -4.78 8.91 -4.87
C THR A 21 -4.20 9.62 -6.09
N ASP A 22 -4.27 10.95 -6.08
CA ASP A 22 -3.73 11.87 -7.08
C ASP A 22 -2.34 12.39 -6.71
N ARG A 23 -1.72 11.88 -5.64
CA ARG A 23 -0.39 12.29 -5.19
C ARG A 23 0.47 11.10 -4.79
N ILE A 24 1.78 11.29 -4.89
CA ILE A 24 2.76 10.37 -4.30
C ILE A 24 2.77 10.62 -2.79
N ALA A 25 2.70 9.54 -2.00
CA ALA A 25 2.69 9.60 -0.54
C ALA A 25 3.50 8.42 0.05
N CYS A 26 3.46 8.30 1.38
CA CYS A 26 4.07 7.21 2.11
C CYS A 26 3.07 6.63 3.12
N PHE A 27 3.17 5.33 3.37
CA PHE A 27 2.64 4.75 4.60
C PHE A 27 3.63 4.96 5.74
N ASP A 28 3.11 5.24 6.94
CA ASP A 28 3.89 5.17 8.15
C ASP A 28 3.92 3.72 8.69
N ARG A 29 4.80 3.48 9.67
CA ARG A 29 4.91 2.20 10.35
C ARG A 29 3.59 1.70 10.92
N ALA A 30 2.79 2.57 11.55
CA ALA A 30 1.54 2.16 12.19
C ALA A 30 0.51 1.64 11.17
N MET A 31 0.43 2.27 9.99
CA MET A 31 -0.41 1.79 8.89
C MET A 31 0.01 0.39 8.42
N LEU A 32 1.32 0.16 8.24
CA LEU A 32 1.83 -1.15 7.81
C LEU A 32 1.73 -2.22 8.89
N GLU A 33 1.87 -1.87 10.17
CA GLU A 33 1.64 -2.81 11.28
C GLU A 33 0.19 -3.27 11.34
N VAL A 34 -0.77 -2.36 11.13
CA VAL A 34 -2.19 -2.71 11.08
C VAL A 34 -2.49 -3.60 9.87
N PHE A 35 -1.89 -3.30 8.71
CA PHE A 35 -1.99 -4.15 7.52
C PHE A 35 -1.40 -5.55 7.77
N ALA A 36 -0.20 -5.65 8.34
CA ALA A 36 0.45 -6.92 8.65
C ALA A 36 -0.35 -7.77 9.65
N LYS A 37 -0.97 -7.16 10.66
CA LYS A 37 -1.90 -7.84 11.58
C LYS A 37 -3.12 -8.41 10.87
N ARG A 38 -3.46 -7.86 9.70
CA ARG A 38 -4.54 -8.33 8.85
C ARG A 38 -3.98 -9.11 7.65
N GLY A 39 -3.21 -10.15 7.96
CA GLY A 39 -2.46 -10.96 6.99
C GLY A 39 -3.28 -11.76 5.97
N ASN A 40 -4.57 -11.49 5.82
CA ASN A 40 -5.47 -12.14 4.87
C ASN A 40 -6.13 -11.16 3.89
N ILE A 41 -5.68 -9.91 3.80
CA ILE A 41 -6.14 -8.95 2.79
C ILE A 41 -5.00 -8.52 1.88
N THR A 42 -5.34 -8.23 0.62
CA THR A 42 -4.42 -7.64 -0.35
C THR A 42 -4.59 -6.12 -0.35
N MET A 43 -3.52 -5.35 -0.56
CA MET A 43 -3.61 -3.90 -0.73
C MET A 43 -3.14 -3.49 -2.13
N GLU A 44 -3.97 -2.76 -2.85
CA GLU A 44 -3.60 -2.13 -4.11
C GLU A 44 -3.46 -0.63 -3.91
N VAL A 45 -2.34 -0.06 -4.35
CA VAL A 45 -2.08 1.38 -4.27
C VAL A 45 -1.94 1.94 -5.68
N LEU A 46 -2.85 2.83 -6.05
CA LEU A 46 -2.85 3.52 -7.34
C LEU A 46 -2.45 4.98 -7.12
N PHE A 47 -1.37 5.40 -7.76
CA PHE A 47 -0.81 6.75 -7.61
C PHE A 47 -0.12 7.23 -8.91
N PRO A 48 -0.02 8.55 -9.13
CA PRO A 48 0.60 9.07 -10.35
C PRO A 48 2.13 8.99 -10.30
N VAL A 49 2.73 8.59 -11.42
CA VAL A 49 4.17 8.68 -11.70
C VAL A 49 4.33 9.35 -13.06
N GLY A 50 4.74 10.62 -13.06
CA GLY A 50 4.75 11.44 -14.27
C GLY A 50 3.34 11.59 -14.87
N LYS A 51 3.15 11.16 -16.12
CA LYS A 51 1.85 11.20 -16.82
C LYS A 51 1.03 9.92 -16.68
N SER A 52 1.58 8.89 -16.04
CA SER A 52 0.95 7.57 -15.90
C SER A 52 0.39 7.39 -14.49
N MET A 53 -0.69 6.63 -14.35
CA MET A 53 -1.05 6.03 -13.07
C MET A 53 -0.36 4.68 -12.95
N MET A 54 0.28 4.44 -11.80
CA MET A 54 0.89 3.16 -11.48
C MET A 54 0.08 2.48 -10.39
N LYS A 55 -0.07 1.17 -10.49
CA LYS A 55 -0.63 0.30 -9.46
C LYS A 55 0.47 -0.59 -8.90
N VAL A 56 0.59 -0.62 -7.57
CA VAL A 56 1.38 -1.61 -6.84
C VAL A 56 0.44 -2.50 -6.04
N THR A 57 0.66 -3.80 -6.08
CA THR A 57 -0.11 -4.79 -5.32
C THR A 57 0.75 -5.36 -4.20
N ILE A 58 0.39 -5.05 -2.96
CA ILE A 58 1.00 -5.60 -1.75
C ILE A 58 0.19 -6.85 -1.36
N PRO A 59 0.74 -8.07 -1.53
CA PRO A 59 -0.01 -9.30 -1.27
C PRO A 59 -0.24 -9.52 0.22
N ALA A 60 -1.31 -10.26 0.54
CA ALA A 60 -1.58 -10.73 1.89
C ALA A 60 -0.39 -11.54 2.45
N GLY A 61 -0.08 -11.32 3.74
CA GLY A 61 0.95 -12.09 4.45
C GLY A 61 2.41 -11.70 4.14
N ILE A 62 2.64 -10.65 3.35
CA ILE A 62 4.00 -10.13 3.13
C ILE A 62 4.63 -9.61 4.44
N ASP A 63 5.94 -9.80 4.59
CA ASP A 63 6.69 -9.16 5.68
C ASP A 63 6.85 -7.67 5.39
N THR A 64 6.07 -6.85 6.09
CA THR A 64 6.03 -5.40 5.89
C THR A 64 7.30 -4.69 6.36
N ASN A 65 8.16 -5.34 7.16
CA ASN A 65 9.44 -4.75 7.55
C ASN A 65 10.36 -4.55 6.35
N ASN A 66 10.25 -5.42 5.33
CA ASN A 66 11.01 -5.30 4.08
C ASN A 66 10.54 -4.15 3.19
N LEU A 67 9.43 -3.50 3.52
CA LEU A 67 8.86 -2.39 2.76
C LEU A 67 9.25 -1.01 3.34
N LEU A 68 9.74 -1.00 4.59
CA LEU A 68 10.12 0.21 5.30
C LEU A 68 11.53 0.67 4.88
N ASP A 69 11.70 1.98 4.73
CA ASP A 69 13.02 2.60 4.65
C ASP A 69 13.69 2.65 6.04
N ASN A 70 14.93 3.17 6.07
CA ASN A 70 15.69 3.32 7.32
C ASN A 70 15.06 4.30 8.34
N LYS A 71 14.03 5.05 7.96
CA LYS A 71 13.27 5.97 8.81
C LYS A 71 11.92 5.38 9.25
N GLY A 72 11.56 4.18 8.80
CA GLY A 72 10.28 3.55 9.12
C GLY A 72 9.10 4.08 8.30
N TYR A 73 9.36 4.60 7.10
CA TYR A 73 8.33 4.97 6.13
C TYR A 73 8.38 4.07 4.90
N CYS A 74 7.22 3.89 4.27
CA CYS A 74 7.09 3.13 3.04
C CYS A 74 6.53 4.04 1.95
N GLY A 75 7.43 4.68 1.21
CA GLY A 75 7.05 5.56 0.10
C GLY A 75 6.51 4.79 -1.09
N PHE A 76 5.54 5.36 -1.81
CA PHE A 76 4.90 4.68 -2.94
C PHE A 76 5.88 4.39 -4.08
N LEU A 77 6.85 5.27 -4.33
CA LEU A 77 7.94 5.00 -5.27
C LEU A 77 8.88 3.88 -4.78
N ASN A 78 9.09 3.77 -3.47
CA ASN A 78 9.87 2.68 -2.88
C ASN A 78 9.12 1.34 -3.01
N LEU A 79 7.81 1.32 -2.78
CA LEU A 79 6.95 0.17 -3.03
C LEU A 79 7.06 -0.29 -4.49
N LEU A 80 6.98 0.65 -5.43
CA LEU A 80 7.14 0.36 -6.85
C LEU A 80 8.52 -0.23 -7.17
N ALA A 81 9.60 0.24 -6.52
CA ALA A 81 10.94 -0.26 -6.73
C ALA A 81 11.17 -1.66 -6.12
N ILE A 82 10.59 -1.95 -4.95
CA ILE A 82 10.76 -3.21 -4.22
C ILE A 82 9.86 -4.31 -4.78
N ILE A 83 8.58 -4.01 -4.96
CA ILE A 83 7.56 -5.00 -5.35
C ILE A 83 7.39 -5.05 -6.87
N GLY A 84 7.67 -3.95 -7.57
CA GLY A 84 7.23 -3.75 -8.93
C GLY A 84 5.78 -3.23 -8.99
N GLY A 85 5.33 -2.90 -10.20
CA GLY A 85 3.99 -2.39 -10.43
C GLY A 85 3.69 -2.27 -11.92
N GLU A 86 2.43 -2.01 -12.22
CA GLU A 86 1.92 -1.94 -13.60
C GLU A 86 1.24 -0.62 -13.87
N ALA A 87 1.25 -0.18 -15.13
CA ALA A 87 0.46 0.97 -15.54
C ALA A 87 -1.02 0.64 -15.37
N ALA A 88 -1.77 1.55 -14.76
CA ALA A 88 -3.20 1.41 -14.55
C ALA A 88 -3.95 2.56 -15.23
N THR A 89 -5.17 2.29 -15.66
CA THR A 89 -6.12 3.34 -16.00
C THR A 89 -6.70 3.93 -14.72
N ARG A 90 -7.03 5.23 -14.76
CA ARG A 90 -7.71 5.91 -13.66
C ARG A 90 -9.10 5.36 -13.39
#